data_AF-A0A838KV21-F1
#
_entry.id   AF-A0A838KV21-F1
#
_cell.length_a   1.000
_cell.length_b   1.000
_cell.length_c   1.000
_cell.angle_alpha   90.00
_cell.angle_beta   90.00
_cell.angle_gamma   90.00
#
_symmetry.space_group_name_H-M   'P 1'
#
loop_
_entity.id
_entity.type
_entity.pdbx_description
1 polymer ?
#
loop_
_entity_poly.entity_id
_entity_poly.type
_entity_poly.pdbx_seq_one_letter_code
_entity_poly.pdbx_strand_id
1 'polypeptide(L)'
;MLRTENAIAPHGGELIERVVPEEERRERSMEAAELPKVPLSPRALSDLQMISTGVFSPLEGFMLREEYEGVVEDMRLGSGLAWSLPITLSVDEEQAGGLTEGSEVALVDGTGEPVATMVLRELYGYDKEREARMVYRTTDADHPGVAAVYRQGDVLLGGEVELLRPPDEGRFPRYYYTPAQLRASFAEKGWKRIVGFQTRNPVHRAHEYIQKSALETVDGLLLNPLVGETKSD
;
A
#
# COMPACT_ATOMS: atom_id res chain seq x y z
N MET A 1 6.96 15.67 20.45
CA MET A 1 5.76 15.02 19.87
C MET A 1 4.53 15.77 20.33
N LEU A 2 3.97 16.64 19.49
CA LEU A 2 2.65 17.23 19.72
C LEU A 2 1.63 16.10 19.61
N ARG A 3 0.92 15.79 20.70
CA ARG A 3 -0.26 14.92 20.60
C ARG A 3 -1.25 15.61 19.66
N THR A 4 -1.52 14.97 18.53
CA THR A 4 -2.54 15.35 17.56
C THR A 4 -3.93 15.06 18.13
N GLU A 5 -4.31 15.73 19.24
CA GLU A 5 -5.55 15.45 19.99
C GLU A 5 -6.85 15.74 19.20
N ASN A 6 -6.76 16.18 17.95
CA ASN A 6 -7.91 16.58 17.12
C ASN A 6 -8.09 15.80 15.81
N ALA A 7 -7.24 14.82 15.48
CA ALA A 7 -7.39 14.00 14.28
C ALA A 7 -7.78 12.57 14.64
N ILE A 8 -8.64 11.93 13.81
CA ILE A 8 -8.95 10.51 13.96
C ILE A 8 -7.65 9.70 13.98
N ALA A 9 -7.53 8.75 14.91
CA ALA A 9 -6.36 7.89 14.99
C ALA A 9 -6.16 7.14 13.66
N PRO A 10 -4.92 6.89 13.24
CA PRO A 10 -4.63 5.93 12.17
C PRO A 10 -5.27 4.57 12.48
N HIS A 11 -5.52 3.77 11.44
CA HIS A 11 -6.04 2.42 11.62
C HIS A 11 -5.00 1.58 12.39
N GLY A 12 -5.42 0.94 13.48
CA GLY A 12 -4.50 0.30 14.44
C GLY A 12 -3.90 1.22 15.50
N GLY A 13 -4.22 2.52 15.47
CA GLY A 13 -3.86 3.49 16.51
C GLY A 13 -2.60 4.31 16.25
N GLU A 14 -1.71 3.81 15.38
CA GLU A 14 -0.43 4.45 15.05
C GLU A 14 -0.23 4.54 13.54
N LEU A 15 0.42 5.62 13.08
CA LEU A 15 0.80 5.80 11.69
C LEU A 15 2.17 5.13 11.52
N ILE A 16 2.20 4.05 10.76
CA ILE A 16 3.39 3.24 10.55
C ILE A 16 4.11 3.74 9.30
N GLU A 17 5.28 4.34 9.46
CA GLU A 17 6.13 4.75 8.33
C GLU A 17 7.34 3.81 8.25
N ARG A 18 7.56 3.22 7.07
CA ARG A 18 8.67 2.31 6.77
C ARG A 18 9.60 2.93 5.74
N VAL A 19 10.05 4.16 6.00
CA VAL A 19 10.99 4.89 5.15
C VAL A 19 12.31 5.05 5.88
N VAL A 20 13.42 4.71 5.23
CA VAL A 20 14.75 4.88 5.80
C VAL A 20 15.05 6.37 6.04
N PRO A 21 15.56 6.74 7.23
CA PRO A 21 15.98 8.11 7.55
C PRO A 21 16.97 8.64 6.52
N GLU A 22 16.88 9.94 6.19
CA GLU A 22 17.65 10.55 5.10
C GLU A 22 19.17 10.33 5.24
N GLU A 23 19.66 10.39 6.48
CA GLU A 23 21.05 10.17 6.86
C GLU A 23 21.57 8.75 6.56
N GLU A 24 20.69 7.74 6.59
CA GLU A 24 21.04 6.32 6.43
C GLU A 24 20.85 5.84 4.98
N ARG A 25 20.08 6.56 4.15
CA ARG A 25 19.69 6.12 2.79
C ARG A 25 20.86 5.74 1.91
N ARG A 26 21.97 6.49 1.97
CA ARG A 26 23.14 6.24 1.12
C ARG A 26 23.77 4.89 1.46
N GLU A 27 23.93 4.59 2.74
CA GLU A 27 24.51 3.34 3.22
C GLU A 27 23.60 2.16 2.90
N ARG A 28 22.32 2.25 3.28
CA ARG A 28 21.32 1.20 3.00
C ARG A 28 21.14 0.93 1.50
N SER A 29 21.26 1.96 0.65
CA SER A 29 21.21 1.77 -0.81
C SER A 29 22.43 1.02 -1.35
N MET A 30 23.62 1.23 -0.76
CA MET A 30 24.83 0.49 -1.14
C MET A 30 24.74 -0.97 -0.70
N GLU A 31 24.22 -1.24 0.49
CA GLU A 31 23.95 -2.60 0.98
C GLU A 31 22.93 -3.32 0.08
N ALA A 32 21.81 -2.65 -0.24
CA ALA A 32 20.75 -3.21 -1.07
C ALA A 32 21.22 -3.56 -2.49
N ALA A 33 22.26 -2.91 -3.01
CA ALA A 33 22.80 -3.22 -4.33
C ALA A 33 23.41 -4.64 -4.41
N GLU A 34 23.87 -5.18 -3.29
CA GLU A 34 24.53 -6.49 -3.18
C GLU A 34 23.55 -7.62 -2.77
N LEU A 35 22.31 -7.28 -2.39
CA LEU A 35 21.30 -8.25 -1.99
C LEU A 35 20.70 -8.99 -3.20
N PRO A 36 20.13 -10.21 -2.99
CA PRO A 36 19.26 -10.84 -3.98
C PRO A 36 18.13 -9.88 -4.38
N LYS A 37 17.88 -9.78 -5.69
CA LYS A 37 16.96 -8.79 -6.25
C LYS A 37 15.60 -9.43 -6.57
N VAL A 38 14.54 -8.80 -6.10
CA VAL A 38 13.15 -9.14 -6.42
C VAL A 38 12.54 -7.99 -7.24
N PRO A 39 12.23 -8.20 -8.53
CA PRO A 39 11.65 -7.15 -9.36
C PRO A 39 10.19 -6.88 -8.97
N LEU A 40 9.85 -5.60 -8.87
CA LEU A 40 8.49 -5.16 -8.58
C LEU A 40 7.71 -4.88 -9.88
N SER A 41 6.48 -5.37 -9.92
CA SER A 41 5.49 -4.85 -10.88
C SER A 41 5.09 -3.40 -10.52
N PRO A 42 4.53 -2.62 -11.47
CA PRO A 42 4.02 -1.28 -11.15
C PRO A 42 3.02 -1.27 -9.99
N ARG A 43 2.15 -2.29 -9.91
CA ARG A 43 1.22 -2.47 -8.80
C ARG A 43 1.94 -2.73 -7.48
N ALA A 44 2.89 -3.66 -7.45
CA ALA A 44 3.64 -3.97 -6.24
C ALA A 44 4.49 -2.78 -5.76
N LEU A 45 5.03 -1.97 -6.68
CA LEU A 45 5.71 -0.71 -6.34
C LEU A 45 4.75 0.30 -5.72
N SER A 46 3.53 0.43 -6.25
CA SER A 46 2.50 1.27 -5.63
C SER A 46 2.13 0.77 -4.23
N ASP A 47 1.92 -0.53 -4.06
CA ASP A 47 1.59 -1.13 -2.75
C ASP A 47 2.72 -0.94 -1.74
N LEU A 48 3.98 -1.13 -2.16
CA LEU A 48 5.17 -0.82 -1.36
C LEU A 48 5.16 0.65 -0.89
N GLN A 49 4.90 1.61 -1.78
CA GLN A 49 4.82 3.02 -1.38
C GLN A 49 3.68 3.29 -0.40
N MET A 50 2.52 2.64 -0.56
CA MET A 50 1.39 2.79 0.37
C MET A 50 1.69 2.20 1.75
N ILE A 51 2.38 1.05 1.82
CA ILE A 51 2.90 0.48 3.08
C ILE A 51 3.88 1.47 3.70
N SER A 52 4.91 1.87 2.96
CA SER A 52 6.02 2.62 3.51
C SER A 52 5.67 4.03 3.96
N THR A 53 4.68 4.67 3.35
CA THR A 53 4.20 6.02 3.74
C THR A 53 3.08 5.97 4.79
N GLY A 54 2.69 4.78 5.25
CA GLY A 54 1.68 4.59 6.27
C GLY A 54 0.24 4.73 5.80
N VAL A 55 0.00 4.82 4.49
CA VAL A 55 -1.36 4.75 3.92
C VAL A 55 -2.00 3.42 4.30
N PHE A 56 -1.20 2.34 4.34
CA PHE A 56 -1.64 1.00 4.73
C PHE A 56 -1.39 0.64 6.20
N SER A 57 -1.24 1.62 7.09
CA SER A 57 -1.18 1.33 8.53
C SER A 57 -2.35 0.42 8.95
N PRO A 58 -2.13 -0.65 9.72
CA PRO A 58 -0.92 -0.94 10.50
C PRO A 58 0.13 -1.83 9.79
N LEU A 59 0.01 -2.09 8.49
CA LEU A 59 0.94 -2.99 7.80
C LEU A 59 2.37 -2.40 7.78
N GLU A 60 3.35 -3.24 8.13
CA GLU A 60 4.79 -2.93 8.10
C GLU A 60 5.50 -3.51 6.87
N GLY A 61 4.76 -4.27 6.05
CA GLY A 61 5.31 -5.04 4.95
C GLY A 61 4.24 -5.75 4.12
N PHE A 62 4.70 -6.63 3.23
CA PHE A 62 3.80 -7.54 2.53
C PHE A 62 3.36 -8.67 3.46
N MET A 63 2.09 -9.05 3.34
CA MET A 63 1.43 -9.92 4.33
C MET A 63 2.14 -11.27 4.51
N LEU A 64 2.32 -11.65 5.77
CA LEU A 64 2.62 -13.03 6.15
C LEU A 64 1.40 -13.94 5.88
N ARG A 65 1.60 -15.25 5.88
CA ARG A 65 0.55 -16.22 5.58
C ARG A 65 -0.66 -16.07 6.49
N GLU A 66 -0.46 -15.89 7.79
CA GLU A 66 -1.56 -15.73 8.74
C GLU A 66 -2.41 -14.49 8.45
N GLU A 67 -1.76 -13.37 8.12
CA GLU A 67 -2.44 -12.12 7.79
C GLU A 67 -3.19 -12.23 6.46
N TYR A 68 -2.56 -12.85 5.47
CA TYR A 68 -3.18 -13.15 4.18
C TYR A 68 -4.45 -13.99 4.34
N GLU A 69 -4.35 -15.11 5.06
CA GLU A 69 -5.48 -16.03 5.28
C GLU A 69 -6.62 -15.34 6.02
N GLY A 70 -6.33 -14.60 7.11
CA GLY A 70 -7.34 -13.86 7.86
C GLY A 70 -8.05 -12.79 7.02
N VAL A 71 -7.32 -12.13 6.11
CA VAL A 71 -7.90 -11.14 5.21
C VAL A 71 -8.78 -11.78 4.15
N VAL A 72 -8.34 -12.89 3.55
CA VAL A 72 -9.10 -13.62 2.54
C VAL A 72 -10.37 -14.23 3.12
N GLU A 73 -10.31 -14.83 4.30
CA GLU A 73 -11.45 -15.52 4.91
C GLU A 73 -12.40 -14.57 5.63
N ASP A 74 -11.86 -13.69 6.47
CA ASP A 74 -12.63 -12.96 7.49
C ASP A 74 -12.58 -11.44 7.32
N MET A 75 -11.84 -10.94 6.32
CA MET A 75 -11.57 -9.51 6.13
C MET A 75 -10.98 -8.86 7.40
N ARG A 76 -10.06 -9.56 8.05
CA ARG A 76 -9.40 -9.09 9.28
C ARG A 76 -7.93 -9.46 9.32
N LEU A 77 -7.14 -8.59 9.97
CA LEU A 77 -5.79 -8.92 10.41
C LEU A 77 -5.84 -9.78 11.68
N GLY A 78 -4.72 -10.41 12.06
CA GLY A 78 -4.61 -11.21 13.29
C GLY A 78 -4.91 -10.41 14.58
N SER A 79 -4.75 -9.08 14.54
CA SER A 79 -5.17 -8.16 15.61
C SER A 79 -6.69 -8.00 15.76
N GLY A 80 -7.48 -8.57 14.84
CA GLY A 80 -8.92 -8.39 14.73
C GLY A 80 -9.33 -7.11 14.01
N LEU A 81 -8.40 -6.25 13.59
CA LEU A 81 -8.69 -5.04 12.81
C LEU A 81 -9.27 -5.41 11.44
N ALA A 82 -10.29 -4.67 10.99
CA ALA A 82 -10.87 -4.88 9.67
C ALA A 82 -9.85 -4.55 8.56
N TRP A 83 -9.68 -5.46 7.61
CA TRP A 83 -8.83 -5.29 6.45
C TRP A 83 -9.32 -6.21 5.32
N SER A 84 -9.70 -5.64 4.18
CA SER A 84 -10.56 -6.35 3.21
C SER A 84 -9.87 -6.81 1.93
N LEU A 85 -8.61 -6.43 1.72
CA LEU A 85 -7.86 -6.74 0.51
C LEU A 85 -6.46 -7.26 0.86
N PRO A 86 -6.04 -8.43 0.34
CA PRO A 86 -4.68 -8.90 0.51
C PRO A 86 -3.67 -7.92 -0.11
N ILE A 87 -2.62 -7.60 0.64
CA ILE A 87 -1.48 -6.79 0.14
C ILE A 87 -0.26 -7.71 0.09
N THR A 88 0.01 -8.24 -1.09
CA THR A 88 0.97 -9.34 -1.28
C THR A 88 1.99 -9.00 -2.36
N LEU A 89 3.19 -9.56 -2.22
CA LEU A 89 4.22 -9.58 -3.25
C LEU A 89 4.36 -11.01 -3.75
N SER A 90 4.23 -11.23 -5.06
CA SER A 90 4.30 -12.57 -5.66
C SER A 90 5.49 -12.71 -6.59
N VAL A 91 6.11 -13.88 -6.61
CA VAL A 91 7.14 -14.31 -7.56
C VAL A 91 6.79 -15.68 -8.15
N ASP A 92 7.42 -16.03 -9.27
CA ASP A 92 7.32 -17.40 -9.80
C ASP A 92 8.15 -18.40 -8.97
N GLU A 93 7.95 -19.70 -9.21
CA GLU A 93 8.64 -20.77 -8.47
C GLU A 93 10.17 -20.76 -8.71
N GLU A 94 10.62 -20.34 -9.90
CA GLU A 94 12.04 -20.27 -10.24
C GLU A 94 12.74 -19.20 -9.39
N GLN A 95 12.16 -18.01 -9.33
CA GLN A 95 12.60 -16.91 -8.49
C GLN A 95 12.56 -17.29 -7.02
N ALA A 96 11.47 -17.90 -6.55
CA ALA A 96 11.33 -18.35 -5.16
C ALA A 96 12.44 -19.33 -4.75
N GLY A 97 12.86 -20.22 -5.65
CA GLY A 97 13.94 -21.18 -5.39
C GLY A 97 15.32 -20.55 -5.13
N GLY A 98 15.52 -19.28 -5.54
CA GLY A 98 16.73 -18.51 -5.26
C GLY A 98 16.68 -17.67 -3.98
N LEU A 99 15.55 -17.69 -3.26
CA LEU A 99 15.32 -16.89 -2.05
C LEU A 99 15.38 -17.76 -0.80
N THR A 100 15.62 -17.14 0.35
CA THR A 100 15.74 -17.85 1.64
C THR A 100 14.98 -17.10 2.72
N GLU A 101 14.09 -17.79 3.44
CA GLU A 101 13.43 -17.24 4.64
C GLU A 101 14.46 -16.81 5.68
N GLY A 102 14.20 -15.67 6.33
CA GLY A 102 15.10 -15.01 7.28
C GLY A 102 16.20 -14.15 6.64
N SER A 103 16.32 -14.14 5.30
CA SER A 103 17.27 -13.27 4.58
C SER A 103 16.67 -11.90 4.24
N GLU A 104 17.52 -10.92 3.97
CA GLU A 104 17.11 -9.64 3.41
C GLU A 104 17.24 -9.66 1.89
N VAL A 105 16.27 -9.09 1.19
CA VAL A 105 16.26 -8.96 -0.28
C VAL A 105 16.07 -7.51 -0.69
N ALA A 106 16.62 -7.13 -1.84
CA ALA A 106 16.35 -5.82 -2.44
C ALA A 106 15.14 -5.90 -3.37
N LEU A 107 14.17 -5.02 -3.14
CA LEU A 107 13.06 -4.80 -4.05
C LEU A 107 13.49 -3.77 -5.10
N VAL A 108 13.43 -4.14 -6.38
CA VAL A 108 13.92 -3.29 -7.48
C VAL A 108 12.79 -2.83 -8.39
N ASP A 109 12.90 -1.60 -8.90
CA ASP A 109 11.94 -1.06 -9.86
C ASP A 109 12.18 -1.60 -11.29
N GLY A 110 11.39 -1.12 -12.27
CA GLY A 110 11.50 -1.51 -13.68
C GLY A 110 12.84 -1.15 -14.36
N THR A 111 13.70 -0.35 -13.73
CA THR A 111 15.06 -0.05 -14.19
C THR A 111 16.11 -1.00 -13.60
N GLY A 112 15.73 -1.80 -12.60
CA GLY A 112 16.62 -2.69 -11.85
C GLY A 112 17.34 -2.01 -10.67
N GLU A 113 16.96 -0.77 -10.34
CA GLU A 113 17.52 -0.04 -9.20
C GLU A 113 16.77 -0.38 -7.90
N PRO A 114 17.46 -0.65 -6.78
CA PRO A 114 16.83 -0.84 -5.48
C PRO A 114 15.97 0.36 -5.05
N VAL A 115 14.71 0.10 -4.73
CA VAL A 115 13.78 1.08 -4.14
C VAL A 115 13.53 0.83 -2.66
N ALA A 116 13.62 -0.42 -2.23
CA ALA A 116 13.38 -0.86 -0.87
C ALA A 116 14.20 -2.10 -0.55
N THR A 117 14.35 -2.41 0.74
CA THR A 117 14.68 -3.75 1.21
C THR A 117 13.46 -4.42 1.82
N MET A 118 13.50 -5.74 1.91
CA MET A 118 12.50 -6.55 2.61
C MET A 118 13.21 -7.62 3.42
N VAL A 119 12.86 -7.73 4.71
CA VAL A 119 13.23 -8.88 5.52
C VAL A 119 12.26 -10.00 5.21
N LEU A 120 12.68 -10.96 4.40
CA LEU A 120 11.82 -12.04 3.93
C LEU A 120 11.57 -13.03 5.06
N ARG A 121 10.34 -13.06 5.60
CA ARG A 121 9.97 -13.96 6.70
C ARG A 121 9.41 -15.28 6.22
N GLU A 122 8.58 -15.23 5.18
CA GLU A 122 7.85 -16.40 4.69
C GLU A 122 7.81 -16.42 3.16
N LEU A 123 8.00 -17.61 2.60
CA LEU A 123 7.59 -17.93 1.23
C LEU A 123 6.45 -18.93 1.27
N TYR A 124 5.33 -18.61 0.63
CA TYR A 124 4.15 -19.48 0.70
C TYR A 124 3.33 -19.49 -0.57
N GLY A 125 2.85 -20.68 -0.94
CA GLY A 125 1.83 -20.83 -1.98
C GLY A 125 0.45 -20.44 -1.47
N TYR A 126 -0.47 -20.19 -2.40
CA TYR A 126 -1.84 -19.77 -2.11
C TYR A 126 -2.79 -20.26 -3.21
N ASP A 127 -4.08 -20.32 -2.89
CA ASP A 127 -5.13 -20.68 -3.85
C ASP A 127 -5.72 -19.40 -4.47
N LYS A 128 -5.22 -19.07 -5.65
CA LYS A 128 -5.67 -17.93 -6.47
C LYS A 128 -7.18 -17.94 -6.73
N GLU A 129 -7.77 -19.12 -6.96
CA GLU A 129 -9.21 -19.21 -7.24
C GLU A 129 -10.03 -18.99 -5.95
N ARG A 130 -9.55 -19.51 -4.81
CA ARG A 130 -10.14 -19.23 -3.50
C ARG A 130 -10.07 -17.74 -3.18
N GLU A 131 -8.93 -17.09 -3.38
CA GLU A 131 -8.80 -15.65 -3.20
C GLU A 131 -9.78 -14.88 -4.09
N ALA A 132 -9.82 -15.21 -5.39
CA ALA A 132 -10.75 -14.59 -6.33
C ALA A 132 -12.20 -14.68 -5.85
N ARG A 133 -12.64 -15.88 -5.48
CA ARG A 133 -13.99 -16.15 -4.99
C ARG A 133 -14.32 -15.41 -3.69
N MET A 134 -13.38 -15.37 -2.75
CA MET A 134 -13.62 -14.81 -1.42
C MET A 134 -13.54 -13.29 -1.41
N VAL A 135 -12.55 -12.72 -2.09
CA VAL A 135 -12.27 -11.28 -2.12
C VAL A 135 -13.14 -10.56 -3.15
N TYR A 136 -13.21 -11.08 -4.39
CA TYR A 136 -13.92 -10.44 -5.49
C TYR A 136 -15.33 -10.98 -5.74
N ARG A 137 -15.74 -12.01 -4.98
CA ARG A 137 -17.08 -12.64 -5.08
C ARG A 137 -17.38 -13.24 -6.45
N THR A 138 -16.35 -13.50 -7.25
CA THR A 138 -16.42 -14.12 -8.56
C THR A 138 -15.07 -14.76 -8.88
N THR A 139 -15.06 -15.78 -9.73
CA THR A 139 -13.85 -16.39 -10.31
C THR A 139 -13.69 -16.05 -11.79
N ASP A 140 -14.55 -15.16 -12.31
CA ASP A 140 -14.54 -14.70 -13.69
C ASP A 140 -13.25 -13.92 -14.02
N ALA A 141 -12.48 -14.44 -14.97
CA ALA A 141 -11.22 -13.85 -15.41
C ALA A 141 -11.41 -12.48 -16.11
N ASP A 142 -12.62 -12.14 -16.56
CA ASP A 142 -12.93 -10.81 -17.10
C ASP A 142 -13.08 -9.75 -15.99
N HIS A 143 -13.26 -10.17 -14.73
CA HIS A 143 -13.25 -9.25 -13.59
C HIS A 143 -11.82 -8.73 -13.35
N PRO A 144 -11.56 -7.40 -13.40
CA PRO A 144 -10.19 -6.86 -13.35
C PRO A 144 -9.38 -7.28 -12.13
N GLY A 145 -10.03 -7.38 -10.97
CA GLY A 145 -9.39 -7.85 -9.73
C GLY A 145 -8.98 -9.32 -9.80
N VAL A 146 -9.83 -10.18 -10.38
CA VAL A 146 -9.56 -11.62 -10.54
C VAL A 146 -8.47 -11.82 -11.57
N ALA A 147 -8.56 -11.11 -12.71
CA ALA A 147 -7.53 -11.11 -13.73
C ALA A 147 -6.15 -10.75 -13.17
N ALA A 148 -6.09 -9.82 -12.21
CA ALA A 148 -4.85 -9.42 -11.57
C ALA A 148 -4.29 -10.52 -10.65
N VAL A 149 -5.13 -11.19 -9.85
CA VAL A 149 -4.72 -12.34 -9.02
C VAL A 149 -4.21 -13.49 -9.89
N TYR A 150 -4.90 -13.81 -10.98
CA TYR A 150 -4.48 -14.89 -11.88
C TYR A 150 -3.16 -14.60 -12.62
N ARG A 151 -2.78 -13.32 -12.78
CA ARG A 151 -1.49 -12.91 -13.35
C ARG A 151 -0.34 -12.90 -12.35
N GLN A 152 -0.61 -12.96 -11.05
CA GLN A 152 0.45 -13.00 -10.03
C GLN A 152 1.26 -14.30 -10.13
N GLY A 153 2.44 -14.30 -9.52
CA GLY A 153 3.22 -15.52 -9.32
C GLY A 153 2.52 -16.50 -8.38
N ASP A 154 3.05 -17.71 -8.28
CA ASP A 154 2.47 -18.81 -7.49
C ASP A 154 2.98 -18.82 -6.04
N VAL A 155 4.05 -18.07 -5.75
CA VAL A 155 4.63 -17.95 -4.41
C VAL A 155 4.52 -16.51 -3.94
N LEU A 156 3.93 -16.31 -2.76
CA LEU A 156 3.88 -15.03 -2.07
C LEU A 156 5.08 -14.90 -1.14
N LEU A 157 5.60 -13.68 -1.06
CA LEU A 157 6.67 -13.24 -0.18
C LEU A 157 6.06 -12.37 0.91
N GLY A 158 6.19 -12.82 2.15
CA GLY A 158 5.75 -12.09 3.35
C GLY A 158 6.95 -11.55 4.12
N GLY A 159 6.86 -10.31 4.59
CA GLY A 159 7.96 -9.70 5.34
C GLY A 159 7.90 -8.18 5.42
N GLU A 160 8.57 -7.65 6.43
CA GLU A 160 8.68 -6.22 6.70
C GLU A 160 9.53 -5.52 5.62
N VAL A 161 9.13 -4.33 5.21
CA VAL A 161 9.84 -3.55 4.16
C VAL A 161 10.48 -2.30 4.74
N GLU A 162 11.47 -1.75 4.04
CA GLU A 162 12.03 -0.42 4.28
C GLU A 162 12.28 0.29 2.95
N LEU A 163 11.64 1.44 2.74
CA LEU A 163 11.79 2.24 1.53
C LEU A 163 13.08 3.06 1.59
N LEU A 164 13.97 2.83 0.64
CA LEU A 164 15.29 3.45 0.57
C LEU A 164 15.24 4.86 -0.03
N ARG A 165 14.25 5.12 -0.89
CA ARG A 165 14.09 6.37 -1.64
C ARG A 165 12.76 7.03 -1.28
N PRO A 166 12.65 8.37 -1.34
CA PRO A 166 11.35 9.02 -1.26
C PRO A 166 10.39 8.41 -2.30
N PRO A 167 9.08 8.34 -2.00
CA PRO A 167 8.08 7.96 -2.99
C PRO A 167 8.18 8.83 -4.24
N ASP A 168 7.89 8.25 -5.40
CA ASP A 168 7.73 9.05 -6.62
C ASP A 168 6.47 9.92 -6.51
N GLU A 169 6.66 11.23 -6.46
CA GLU A 169 5.57 12.20 -6.41
C GLU A 169 4.85 12.36 -7.76
N GLY A 170 5.36 11.69 -8.80
CA GLY A 170 4.77 11.56 -10.11
C GLY A 170 4.66 12.89 -10.86
N ARG A 171 3.66 12.98 -11.74
CA ARG A 171 3.46 14.14 -12.62
C ARG A 171 2.99 15.40 -11.89
N PHE A 172 2.46 15.25 -10.68
CA PHE A 172 1.75 16.30 -9.96
C PHE A 172 2.27 16.48 -8.53
N PRO A 173 3.58 16.74 -8.34
CA PRO A 173 4.23 16.72 -7.03
C PRO A 173 3.62 17.71 -6.03
N ARG A 174 3.15 18.87 -6.52
CA ARG A 174 2.45 19.88 -5.70
C ARG A 174 1.17 19.35 -5.02
N TYR A 175 0.56 18.30 -5.57
CA TYR A 175 -0.67 17.69 -5.06
C TYR A 175 -0.42 16.34 -4.39
N TYR A 176 0.85 15.90 -4.31
CA TYR A 176 1.21 14.71 -3.58
C TYR A 176 1.36 15.03 -2.09
N TYR A 177 0.69 14.26 -1.23
CA TYR A 177 0.83 14.38 0.21
C TYR A 177 0.89 12.98 0.84
N THR A 178 1.83 12.77 1.75
CA THR A 178 1.79 11.62 2.66
C THR A 178 0.68 11.79 3.71
N PRO A 179 0.22 10.70 4.36
CA PRO A 179 -0.70 10.81 5.49
C PRO A 179 -0.23 11.77 6.59
N ALA A 180 1.07 11.78 6.90
CA ALA A 180 1.65 12.70 7.88
C ALA A 180 1.51 14.17 7.43
N GLN A 181 1.83 14.47 6.17
CA GLN A 181 1.72 15.82 5.61
C GLN A 181 0.26 16.30 5.53
N LEU A 182 -0.69 15.44 5.13
CA LEU A 182 -2.12 15.78 5.15
C LEU A 182 -2.61 16.11 6.56
N ARG A 183 -2.25 15.27 7.55
CA ARG A 183 -2.64 15.48 8.94
C ARG A 183 -2.07 16.79 9.50
N ALA A 184 -0.82 17.12 9.17
CA ALA A 184 -0.23 18.42 9.52
C ALA A 184 -0.98 19.59 8.86
N SER A 185 -1.29 19.50 7.57
CA SER A 185 -2.03 20.53 6.83
C SER A 185 -3.43 20.76 7.41
N PHE A 186 -4.14 19.71 7.82
CA PHE A 186 -5.43 19.85 8.50
C PHE A 186 -5.30 20.53 9.85
N ALA A 187 -4.27 20.20 10.63
CA ALA A 187 -4.00 20.83 11.91
C ALA A 187 -3.67 22.33 11.77
N GLU A 188 -2.84 22.69 10.79
CA GLU A 188 -2.52 24.09 10.47
C GLU A 188 -3.76 24.91 10.08
N LYS A 189 -4.71 24.28 9.37
CA LYS A 189 -6.00 24.89 9.02
C LYS A 189 -7.00 24.92 10.18
N GLY A 190 -6.69 24.28 11.31
CA GLY A 190 -7.61 24.12 12.44
C GLY A 190 -8.82 23.22 12.13
N TRP A 191 -8.76 22.39 11.09
CA TRP A 191 -9.84 21.48 10.72
C TRP A 191 -9.88 20.29 11.69
N LYS A 192 -11.08 19.97 12.20
CA LYS A 192 -11.30 18.82 13.11
C LYS A 192 -12.14 17.74 12.46
N ARG A 193 -13.10 18.13 11.62
CA ARG A 193 -13.96 17.23 10.85
C ARG A 193 -13.67 17.43 9.38
N ILE A 194 -13.20 16.36 8.74
CA ILE A 194 -12.83 16.36 7.32
C ILE A 194 -13.60 15.24 6.64
N VAL A 195 -14.20 15.54 5.49
CA VAL A 195 -14.78 14.51 4.62
C VAL A 195 -13.81 14.17 3.49
N GLY A 196 -13.54 12.89 3.27
CA GLY A 196 -12.78 12.42 2.11
C GLY A 196 -13.71 12.12 0.94
N PHE A 197 -13.36 12.61 -0.25
CA PHE A 197 -14.06 12.29 -1.50
C PHE A 197 -13.09 11.60 -2.46
N GLN A 198 -13.22 10.26 -2.55
CA GLN A 198 -12.47 9.43 -3.48
C GLN A 198 -13.10 9.50 -4.87
N THR A 199 -12.27 9.66 -5.90
CA THR A 199 -12.74 9.53 -7.29
C THR A 199 -11.64 9.00 -8.22
N ARG A 200 -12.03 8.29 -9.26
CA ARG A 200 -11.18 8.00 -10.43
C ARG A 200 -11.66 8.70 -11.70
N ASN A 201 -12.81 9.38 -11.61
CA ASN A 201 -13.50 10.00 -12.73
C ASN A 201 -13.46 11.53 -12.60
N PRO A 202 -13.60 12.27 -13.72
CA PRO A 202 -13.84 13.70 -13.68
C PRO A 202 -15.03 14.08 -12.79
N VAL A 203 -14.87 15.16 -12.02
CA VAL A 203 -15.92 15.69 -11.15
C VAL A 203 -17.00 16.36 -12.00
N HIS A 204 -18.27 15.99 -11.80
CA HIS A 204 -19.43 16.59 -12.46
C HIS A 204 -20.45 17.11 -11.44
N ARG A 205 -21.55 17.73 -11.88
CA ARG A 205 -22.51 18.43 -11.00
C ARG A 205 -23.07 17.58 -9.86
N ALA A 206 -23.33 16.29 -10.10
CA ALA A 206 -23.77 15.42 -9.00
C ALA A 206 -22.68 15.22 -7.92
N HIS A 207 -21.41 15.03 -8.31
CA HIS A 207 -20.28 14.97 -7.38
C HIS A 207 -20.12 16.29 -6.60
N GLU A 208 -20.22 17.42 -7.30
CA GLU A 208 -20.17 18.74 -6.64
C GLU A 208 -21.30 18.93 -5.62
N TYR A 209 -22.52 18.49 -5.95
CA TYR A 209 -23.67 18.58 -5.05
C TYR A 209 -23.41 17.84 -3.73
N ILE A 210 -23.00 16.56 -3.80
CA ILE A 210 -22.73 15.77 -2.58
C ILE A 210 -21.54 16.32 -1.78
N GLN A 211 -20.52 16.85 -2.46
CA GLN A 211 -19.37 17.50 -1.80
C GLN A 211 -19.80 18.77 -1.06
N LYS A 212 -20.65 19.59 -1.68
CA LYS A 212 -21.21 20.80 -1.05
C LYS A 212 -22.12 20.47 0.13
N SER A 213 -22.99 19.48 0.00
CA SER A 213 -23.84 19.03 1.10
C SER A 213 -23.02 18.51 2.28
N ALA A 214 -21.93 17.79 2.04
CA ALA A 214 -21.04 17.35 3.11
C ALA A 214 -20.38 18.54 3.83
N LEU A 215 -19.90 19.53 3.07
CA LEU A 215 -19.27 20.76 3.59
C LEU A 215 -20.18 21.61 4.49
N GLU A 216 -21.50 21.43 4.46
CA GLU A 216 -22.41 22.08 5.41
C GLU A 216 -22.24 21.57 6.85
N THR A 217 -21.62 20.40 7.04
CA THR A 217 -21.54 19.72 8.34
C THR A 217 -20.11 19.49 8.84
N VAL A 218 -19.10 19.72 8.01
CA VAL A 218 -17.67 19.48 8.32
C VAL A 218 -16.84 20.73 8.09
N ASP A 219 -15.60 20.73 8.58
CA ASP A 219 -14.73 21.90 8.52
C ASP A 219 -13.97 21.98 7.18
N GLY A 220 -13.81 20.83 6.51
CA GLY A 220 -13.15 20.77 5.21
C GLY A 220 -13.41 19.49 4.42
N LEU A 221 -13.04 19.54 3.15
CA LEU A 221 -13.17 18.45 2.19
C LEU A 221 -11.80 18.12 1.59
N LEU A 222 -11.42 16.85 1.67
CA LEU A 222 -10.28 16.29 0.97
C LEU A 222 -10.78 15.65 -0.33
N LEU A 223 -10.56 16.34 -1.46
CA LEU A 223 -10.74 15.74 -2.78
C LEU A 223 -9.52 14.86 -3.06
N ASN A 224 -9.70 13.53 -3.04
CA ASN A 224 -8.62 12.56 -3.15
C ASN A 224 -8.78 11.72 -4.43
N PRO A 225 -8.33 12.21 -5.60
CA PRO A 225 -8.42 11.43 -6.83
C PRO A 225 -7.36 10.32 -6.87
N LEU A 226 -7.72 9.15 -7.41
CA LEU A 226 -6.75 8.09 -7.73
C LEU A 226 -5.94 8.51 -8.95
N VAL A 227 -4.61 8.55 -8.81
CA VAL A 227 -3.66 8.92 -9.87
C VAL A 227 -2.73 7.77 -10.29
N GLY A 228 -2.88 6.58 -9.70
CA GLY A 228 -2.22 5.34 -10.11
C GLY A 228 -2.94 4.60 -11.26
N GLU A 229 -2.52 3.37 -11.55
CA GLU A 229 -3.16 2.53 -12.57
C GLU A 229 -4.66 2.38 -12.30
N THR A 230 -5.46 2.79 -13.27
CA THR A 230 -6.92 2.60 -13.26
C THR A 230 -7.29 1.60 -14.34
N LYS A 231 -8.50 1.04 -14.25
CA LYS A 231 -9.04 0.12 -15.25
C LYS A 231 -8.88 0.77 -16.64
N SER A 232 -8.27 0.07 -17.59
CA SER A 232 -8.29 0.47 -18.99
C SER A 232 -9.75 0.48 -19.46
N ASP A 233 -10.19 1.61 -20.02
CA ASP A 233 -11.54 1.80 -20.57
C ASP A 233 -11.92 0.72 -21.60
#